data_AF-A0A7X8R796-F1
#
_entry.id   AF-A0A7X8R796-F1
#
_cell.length_a   1.000
_cell.length_b   1.000
_cell.length_c   1.000
_cell.angle_alpha   90.00
_cell.angle_beta   90.00
_cell.angle_gamma   90.00
#
_symmetry.space_group_name_H-M   'P 1'
#
loop_
_entity.id
_entity.type
_entity.pdbx_description
1 polymer ?
#
loop_
_entity_poly.entity_id
_entity_poly.type
_entity_poly.pdbx_seq_one_letter_code
_entity_poly.pdbx_strand_id
1 'polypeptide(L)' 'DYGIGAQILAELGIRRLRLLTNNPKKIVGLEGYGLEVVERVAIEVAPNNVNACYLKTKRDKMGHLILQDESE' A
#
# COMPACT_ATOMS: atom_id res chain seq x y z
N ASP A 1 -12.87 -1.82 1.28
CA ASP A 1 -13.49 -1.86 -0.04
C ASP A 1 -12.63 -1.05 -1.01
N TYR A 2 -12.24 -1.64 -2.14
CA TYR A 2 -11.42 -1.00 -3.19
C TYR A 2 -12.13 -1.01 -4.57
N GLY A 3 -13.41 -1.42 -4.61
CA GLY A 3 -14.08 -1.80 -5.86
C GLY A 3 -14.14 -0.70 -6.91
N ILE A 4 -14.45 0.53 -6.52
CA ILE A 4 -14.53 1.66 -7.46
C ILE A 4 -13.18 1.92 -8.14
N GLY A 5 -12.09 2.00 -7.36
CA GLY A 5 -10.76 2.22 -7.92
C GLY A 5 -10.31 1.08 -8.83
N ALA A 6 -10.61 -0.17 -8.43
CA ALA A 6 -10.29 -1.33 -9.24
C ALA A 6 -11.06 -1.38 -10.57
N GLN A 7 -12.35 -1.01 -10.56
CA GLN A 7 -13.18 -0.91 -11.76
C GLN A 7 -12.66 0.14 -12.73
N ILE A 8 -12.29 1.34 -12.24
CA ILE A 8 -11.69 2.39 -13.07
C ILE A 8 -10.42 1.87 -13.76
N LEU A 9 -9.53 1.21 -13.02
CA LEU A 9 -8.30 0.66 -13.58
C LEU A 9 -8.59 -0.42 -14.64
N ALA A 10 -9.56 -1.29 -14.39
CA ALA A 10 -9.98 -2.33 -15.33
C ALA A 10 -10.61 -1.74 -16.61
N GLU A 11 -11.45 -0.72 -16.49
CA GLU A 11 -12.06 0.01 -17.61
C GLU A 11 -11.00 0.72 -18.47
N LEU A 12 -9.94 1.22 -17.86
CA LEU A 12 -8.76 1.77 -18.57
C LEU A 12 -7.88 0.69 -19.22
N GLY A 13 -8.24 -0.59 -19.10
CA GLY A 13 -7.50 -1.72 -19.67
C GLY A 13 -6.27 -2.15 -18.88
N ILE A 14 -6.08 -1.65 -17.65
CA ILE A 14 -4.95 -2.01 -16.80
C ILE A 14 -5.22 -3.39 -16.18
N ARG A 15 -4.27 -4.31 -16.36
CA ARG A 15 -4.32 -5.67 -15.80
C ARG A 15 -3.17 -5.96 -14.83
N ARG A 16 -2.03 -5.29 -15.03
CA ARG A 16 -0.81 -5.46 -14.23
C ARG A 16 -0.31 -4.11 -13.77
N LEU A 17 0.05 -3.99 -12.50
CA LEU A 17 0.50 -2.72 -11.93
C LEU A 17 1.57 -2.90 -10.86
N ARG A 18 2.45 -1.89 -10.75
CA ARG A 18 3.36 -1.72 -9.62
C ARG A 18 2.63 -0.88 -8.59
N LEU A 19 2.29 -1.47 -7.45
CA LEU A 19 1.47 -0.82 -6.44
C LEU A 19 2.34 -0.02 -5.48
N LEU A 20 2.19 1.30 -5.48
CA LEU A 20 2.80 2.15 -4.46
C LEU A 20 2.04 1.98 -3.14
N THR A 21 2.57 1.18 -2.21
CA THR A 21 1.94 0.99 -0.90
C THR A 21 2.88 0.47 0.18
N ASN A 22 2.61 0.93 1.41
CA ASN A 22 3.20 0.35 2.63
C ASN A 22 2.25 -0.62 3.34
N ASN A 23 1.02 -0.79 2.85
CA ASN A 23 0.08 -1.71 3.47
C ASN A 23 -0.07 -2.97 2.60
N PRO A 24 0.54 -4.10 2.97
CA PRO A 24 0.50 -5.32 2.17
C PRO A 24 -0.93 -5.88 2.02
N LYS A 25 -1.85 -5.57 2.94
CA LYS A 25 -3.26 -5.98 2.82
C LYS A 25 -3.97 -5.34 1.61
N LYS A 26 -3.44 -4.25 1.04
CA LYS A 26 -3.98 -3.64 -0.17
C LYS A 26 -3.77 -4.50 -1.42
N ILE A 27 -2.73 -5.33 -1.43
CA ILE A 27 -2.38 -6.20 -2.55
C ILE A 27 -3.49 -7.23 -2.75
N VAL A 28 -3.79 -8.00 -1.69
CA VAL A 28 -4.86 -9.02 -1.67
C VAL A 28 -6.22 -8.43 -2.06
N GLY A 29 -6.49 -7.20 -1.63
CA GLY A 29 -7.74 -6.51 -1.94
C GLY A 29 -7.92 -6.13 -3.41
N LEU A 30 -6.85 -6.00 -4.19
CA LEU A 30 -6.90 -5.65 -5.62
C LEU A 30 -6.89 -6.90 -6.52
N GLU A 31 -6.22 -7.97 -6.10
CA GLU A 31 -6.18 -9.25 -6.84
C GLU A 31 -7.58 -9.83 -7.05
N GLY A 32 -8.49 -9.65 -6.08
CA GLY A 32 -9.89 -10.06 -6.21
C GLY A 32 -10.68 -9.37 -7.33
N TYR A 33 -10.15 -8.30 -7.93
CA TYR A 33 -10.75 -7.59 -9.06
C TYR A 33 -10.05 -7.90 -10.40
N GLY A 34 -9.19 -8.92 -10.44
CA GLY A 34 -8.44 -9.29 -11.65
C GLY A 34 -7.29 -8.34 -11.98
N LEU A 35 -6.84 -7.56 -11.01
CA LEU A 35 -5.65 -6.71 -11.09
C LEU A 35 -4.45 -7.45 -10.49
N GLU A 36 -3.46 -7.77 -11.31
CA GLU A 36 -2.23 -8.40 -10.88
C GLU A 36 -1.26 -7.33 -10.35
N VAL A 37 -0.88 -7.43 -9.07
CA VAL A 37 0.16 -6.59 -8.49
C VAL A 37 1.52 -7.27 -8.74
N VAL A 38 2.25 -6.79 -9.76
CA VAL A 38 3.53 -7.38 -10.14
C VAL A 38 4.68 -6.95 -9.23
N GLU A 39 4.52 -5.85 -8.51
CA GLU A 39 5.52 -5.32 -7.59
C GLU A 39 4.86 -4.43 -6.54
N ARG A 40 5.34 -4.51 -5.30
CA ARG A 40 5.06 -3.51 -4.27
C ARG A 40 6.22 -2.51 -4.22
N VAL A 41 5.91 -1.24 -4.44
CA VAL A 41 6.87 -0.15 -4.29
C VAL A 41 6.59 0.56 -2.97
N ALA A 42 7.60 0.65 -2.10
CA ALA A 42 7.49 1.34 -0.82
C ALA A 42 7.33 2.86 -1.00
N ILE A 43 6.59 3.50 -0.10
CA ILE A 43 6.47 4.97 -0.02
C ILE A 43 6.91 5.41 1.37
N GLU A 44 8.18 5.70 1.53
CA GLU A 44 8.72 6.08 2.84
C GLU A 44 8.77 7.60 3.02
N VAL A 45 8.42 8.04 4.23
CA VAL A 45 8.47 9.44 4.63
C VAL A 45 8.97 9.50 6.06
N ALA A 46 9.97 10.33 6.31
CA ALA A 46 10.45 10.59 7.66
C ALA A 46 9.31 11.17 8.52
N PRO A 47 9.07 10.62 9.73
CA PRO A 47 8.13 11.21 10.66
C PRO A 47 8.48 12.66 11.00
N ASN A 48 7.46 13.48 11.17
CA ASN A 48 7.55 14.79 11.78
C ASN A 48 6.71 14.83 13.07
N ASN A 49 6.80 15.95 13.80
CA ASN A 49 6.12 16.12 15.08
C ASN A 49 4.59 15.97 14.99
N VAL A 50 4.00 16.18 13.81
CA VAL A 50 2.55 16.11 13.59
C VAL A 50 2.11 14.67 13.27
N ASN A 51 2.85 13.95 12.43
CA ASN A 51 2.42 12.65 11.92
C ASN A 51 3.08 11.43 12.60
N ALA A 52 4.04 11.63 13.52
CA ALA A 52 4.76 10.53 14.16
C ALA A 52 3.85 9.51 14.85
N CYS A 53 2.86 9.97 15.63
CA CYS A 53 1.91 9.08 16.31
C CYS A 53 1.02 8.30 15.32
N TYR A 54 0.59 8.97 14.25
CA TYR A 54 -0.20 8.36 13.18
C TYR A 54 0.59 7.25 12.47
N LEU A 55 1.83 7.53 12.08
CA LEU A 55 2.71 6.56 11.40
C LEU A 55 3.04 5.37 12.30
N LYS A 56 3.33 5.58 13.58
CA LYS A 56 3.49 4.50 14.57
C LYS A 56 2.24 3.63 14.65
N THR A 57 1.06 4.23 14.73
CA THR A 57 -0.22 3.49 14.75
C THR A 57 -0.41 2.65 13.48
N LYS A 58 -0.09 3.22 12.31
CA LYS A 58 -0.16 2.49 11.03
C LYS A 58 0.75 1.26 11.03
N ARG A 59 1.97 1.38 11.55
CA ARG A 59 2.91 0.25 11.69
C ARG A 59 2.40 -0.77 12.71
N ASP A 60 2.26 -0.35 13.97
CA ASP A 60 2.08 -1.25 15.12
C ASP A 60 0.70 -1.92 15.14
N LYS A 61 -0.35 -1.23 14.68
CA LYS A 61 -1.73 -1.73 14.76
C LYS A 61 -2.32 -2.15 13.41
N MET A 62 -1.86 -1.56 12.30
CA MET A 62 -2.46 -1.80 10.99
C MET A 62 -1.58 -2.65 10.06
N GLY A 63 -0.37 -3.02 10.50
CA GLY A 63 0.55 -3.87 9.75
C GLY A 63 1.20 -3.16 8.56
N HIS A 64 1.38 -1.83 8.64
CA HIS A 64 2.11 -1.11 7.60
C HIS A 64 3.62 -1.36 7.73
N LEU A 65 4.27 -1.57 6.59
CA LEU A 65 5.71 -1.70 6.42
C LEU A 65 6.35 -0.30 6.29
N ILE A 66 6.49 0.40 7.40
CA ILE A 66 7.11 1.74 7.50
C ILE A 66 7.89 1.84 8.80
N LEU A 67 8.84 2.77 8.88
CA LEU A 67 9.68 2.98 10.07
C LEU A 67 10.41 1.70 10.47
N GLN A 68 10.90 0.96 9.47
CA GLN A 68 11.80 -0.15 9.70
C GLN A 68 13.21 0.43 9.79
N ASP A 69 13.95 0.06 10.84
CA ASP A 69 15.34 0.49 10.99
C ASP A 69 16.18 -0.23 9.92
N GLU A 70 16.87 0.53 9.07
CA GLU A 70 17.93 -0.01 8.21
C GLU A 70 19.16 -0.32 9.07
N SER A 71 19.04 -1.33 9.94
CA SER A 71 20.15 -1.91 10.66
C SER A 71 20.25 -3.39 10.29
N GLU A 72 20.80 -3.62 9.10
CA GLU A 72 21.53 -4.84 8.70
C GLU A 72 22.79 -4.43 7.91
#